data_AF-A0A3S4ZTT1-F1
#
_entry.id   AF-A0A3S4ZTT1-F1
#
_cell.length_a   1.000
_cell.length_b   1.000
_cell.length_c   1.000
_cell.angle_alpha   90.00
_cell.angle_beta   90.00
_cell.angle_gamma   90.00
#
_symmetry.space_group_name_H-M   'P 1'
#
loop_
_entity.id
_entity.type
_entity.pdbx_description
1 polymer ?
#
loop_
_entity_poly.entity_id
_entity_poly.type
_entity_poly.pdbx_seq_one_letter_code
_entity_poly.pdbx_strand_id
1 'polypeptide(L)'
;MRNFSYLNENVTTCMSTLPGIPSKLFLRTLAQYDKLRTRGAFLEQFRKEDVFRDDPALTEFADSRQVVHSLIEEHNAATKPDYVYWGAHRAAAVAATQAAAASAAAATK
;
A
#
# COMPACT_ATOMS: atom_id res chain seq x y z
N MET A 1 6.78 46.43 20.97
CA MET A 1 6.35 45.92 19.64
C MET A 1 7.49 45.10 19.04
N ARG A 2 7.50 43.77 19.24
CA ARG A 2 8.47 42.88 18.59
C ARG A 2 7.74 41.66 18.04
N ASN A 3 7.62 41.64 16.71
CA ASN A 3 7.73 40.47 15.84
C ASN A 3 7.06 39.16 16.30
N PHE A 4 5.74 39.12 16.33
CA PHE A 4 4.98 37.86 16.40
C PHE A 4 4.65 37.26 15.02
N SER A 5 4.91 37.98 13.92
CA SER A 5 4.54 37.51 12.58
C SER A 5 5.52 36.52 11.94
N TYR A 6 6.79 36.49 12.38
CA TYR A 6 7.82 35.61 11.80
C TYR A 6 7.87 34.19 12.39
N LEU A 7 7.24 33.97 13.54
CA LEU A 7 7.29 32.67 14.21
C LEU A 7 6.24 31.69 13.66
N ASN A 8 5.20 32.19 13.00
CA ASN A 8 4.10 31.34 12.51
C ASN A 8 4.35 30.76 11.11
N GLU A 9 5.13 31.43 10.26
CA GLU A 9 5.51 30.91 8.94
C GLU A 9 6.53 29.76 9.04
N ASN A 10 7.48 29.84 9.97
CA ASN A 10 8.49 28.78 10.15
C ASN A 10 7.91 27.51 10.79
N VAL A 11 6.96 27.64 11.73
CA VAL A 11 6.33 26.47 12.39
C VAL A 11 5.30 25.79 11.48
N THR A 12 4.58 26.57 10.67
CA THR A 12 3.64 26.00 9.68
C THR A 12 4.40 25.26 8.57
N THR A 13 5.52 25.81 8.10
CA THR A 13 6.37 25.17 7.07
C THR A 13 7.01 23.87 7.55
N CYS A 14 7.37 23.73 8.83
CA CYS A 14 7.94 22.47 9.32
C CYS A 14 6.89 21.38 9.61
N MET A 15 5.59 21.73 9.69
CA MET A 15 4.49 20.75 9.85
C MET A 15 3.83 20.33 8.53
N SER A 16 3.92 21.12 7.46
CA SER A 16 3.20 20.85 6.20
C SER A 16 4.00 20.10 5.12
N THR A 17 5.32 19.91 5.25
CA THR A 17 6.17 19.49 4.11
C THR A 17 7.18 18.38 4.42
N LEU A 18 6.72 17.25 4.95
CA LEU A 18 7.45 15.98 4.73
C LEU A 18 6.64 15.06 3.82
N PRO A 19 6.60 15.34 2.50
CA PRO A 19 6.13 14.37 1.51
C PRO A 19 7.05 13.15 1.59
N GLY A 20 6.62 12.12 2.32
CA GLY A 20 7.39 10.88 2.46
C GLY A 20 7.33 10.17 3.81
N ILE A 21 6.63 10.71 4.83
CA ILE A 21 6.41 9.98 6.09
C ILE A 21 5.60 8.67 5.88
N PRO A 22 4.45 8.66 5.18
CA PRO A 22 3.64 7.44 5.08
C PRO A 22 4.33 6.33 4.28
N SER A 23 4.94 6.62 3.12
CA SER A 23 5.68 5.59 2.36
C SER A 23 6.82 4.97 3.16
N LYS A 24 7.61 5.78 3.87
CA LYS A 24 8.75 5.28 4.66
C LYS A 24 8.29 4.43 5.85
N LEU A 25 7.14 4.76 6.46
CA LEU A 25 6.57 3.96 7.53
C LEU A 25 6.14 2.58 7.01
N PHE A 26 5.37 2.54 5.92
CA PHE A 26 4.88 1.28 5.36
C PHE A 26 6.00 0.39 4.82
N LEU A 27 7.04 0.95 4.21
CA LEU A 27 8.22 0.19 3.77
C LEU A 27 8.92 -0.51 4.95
N ARG A 28 9.04 0.16 6.10
CA ARG A 28 9.65 -0.42 7.29
C ARG A 28 8.78 -1.54 7.87
N THR A 29 7.47 -1.34 7.92
CA THR A 29 6.52 -2.36 8.41
C THR A 29 6.52 -3.58 7.49
N LEU A 30 6.56 -3.40 6.16
CA LEU A 30 6.69 -4.51 5.21
C LEU A 30 7.99 -5.29 5.40
N ALA A 31 9.11 -4.59 5.56
CA ALA A 31 10.40 -5.25 5.81
C ALA A 31 10.42 -6.03 7.13
N GLN A 32 9.71 -5.56 8.15
CA GLN A 32 9.53 -6.30 9.41
C GLN A 32 8.62 -7.51 9.22
N TYR A 33 7.50 -7.35 8.50
CA TYR A 33 6.58 -8.42 8.17
C TYR A 33 7.27 -9.55 7.38
N ASP A 34 8.01 -9.22 6.31
CA ASP A 34 8.70 -10.22 5.48
C ASP A 34 9.73 -11.03 6.31
N LYS A 35 10.43 -10.38 7.25
CA LYS A 35 11.35 -11.05 8.17
C LYS A 35 10.65 -12.02 9.12
N LEU A 36 9.48 -11.64 9.65
CA LEU A 36 8.68 -12.50 10.52
C LEU A 36 8.07 -13.68 9.74
N ARG A 37 7.55 -13.40 8.53
CA ARG A 37 6.93 -14.41 7.66
C ARG A 37 7.92 -15.49 7.21
N THR A 38 9.16 -15.09 6.87
CA THR A 38 10.23 -16.01 6.48
C THR A 38 10.67 -16.91 7.64
N ARG A 39 10.65 -16.39 8.88
CA ARG A 39 11.04 -17.14 10.08
C ARG A 39 9.91 -18.00 10.66
N GLY A 40 8.69 -17.87 10.15
CA GLY A 40 7.53 -18.61 10.65
C GLY A 40 7.16 -18.31 12.11
N ALA A 41 7.67 -17.21 12.68
CA ALA A 41 7.46 -16.87 14.08
C ALA A 41 6.06 -16.29 14.31
N PHE A 42 5.41 -16.66 15.42
CA PHE A 42 4.10 -16.15 15.87
C PHE A 42 2.89 -16.46 14.96
N LEU A 43 3.04 -17.27 13.90
CA LEU A 43 1.94 -17.60 12.99
C LEU A 43 0.93 -18.62 13.56
N GLU A 44 1.35 -19.42 14.55
CA GLU A 44 0.54 -20.48 15.13
C GLU A 44 -0.69 -19.95 15.90
N GLN A 45 -0.60 -18.73 16.43
CA GLN A 45 -1.74 -18.07 17.08
C GLN A 45 -2.78 -17.63 16.04
N PHE A 46 -2.35 -17.08 14.91
CA PHE A 46 -3.25 -16.65 13.83
C PHE A 46 -3.97 -17.81 13.16
N ARG A 47 -3.34 -18.98 13.05
CA ARG A 47 -3.96 -20.19 12.50
C ARG A 47 -5.14 -20.72 13.33
N LYS A 48 -5.29 -20.29 14.59
CA LYS A 48 -6.41 -20.67 15.45
C LYS A 48 -7.65 -19.81 15.25
N GLU A 49 -7.49 -18.66 14.60
CA GLU A 49 -8.60 -17.75 14.29
C GLU A 49 -9.42 -18.28 13.11
N ASP A 50 -10.73 -18.06 13.15
CA ASP A 50 -11.68 -18.57 12.14
C ASP A 50 -11.35 -18.07 10.73
N VAL A 51 -10.75 -16.88 10.61
CA VAL A 51 -10.34 -16.27 9.33
C VAL A 51 -9.26 -17.09 8.60
N PHE A 52 -8.43 -17.83 9.34
CA PHE A 52 -7.30 -18.59 8.77
C PHE A 52 -7.47 -20.10 8.88
N ARG A 53 -8.63 -20.57 9.37
CA ARG A 53 -8.87 -22.00 9.64
C ARG A 53 -8.91 -22.83 8.36
N ASP A 54 -9.46 -22.25 7.29
CA ASP A 54 -9.63 -22.92 6.00
C ASP A 54 -8.44 -22.63 5.04
N ASP A 55 -7.50 -21.78 5.46
CA ASP A 55 -6.33 -21.39 4.68
C ASP A 55 -5.00 -21.60 5.45
N PRO A 56 -4.41 -22.80 5.37
CA PRO A 56 -3.14 -23.12 6.03
C PRO A 56 -1.93 -22.39 5.42
N ALA A 57 -2.07 -21.81 4.22
CA ALA A 57 -1.03 -21.05 3.54
C ALA A 57 -1.01 -19.57 3.95
N LEU A 58 -2.05 -19.10 4.66
CA LEU A 58 -2.25 -17.71 5.05
C LEU A 58 -2.15 -16.74 3.85
N THR A 59 -2.86 -17.07 2.78
CA THR A 59 -2.94 -16.28 1.55
C THR A 59 -3.50 -14.87 1.79
N GLU A 60 -4.44 -14.71 2.72
CA GLU A 60 -4.97 -13.40 3.13
C GLU A 60 -3.89 -12.41 3.60
N PHE A 61 -2.81 -12.91 4.24
CA PHE A 61 -1.68 -12.06 4.60
C PHE A 61 -0.81 -11.67 3.40
N ALA A 62 -0.71 -12.54 2.38
CA ALA A 62 -0.03 -12.20 1.14
C ALA A 62 -0.81 -11.15 0.34
N ASP A 63 -2.13 -11.25 0.31
CA ASP A 63 -3.02 -10.29 -0.33
C ASP A 63 -2.95 -8.92 0.37
N SER A 64 -3.03 -8.92 1.71
CA SER A 64 -2.84 -7.72 2.51
C SER A 64 -1.48 -7.06 2.26
N ARG A 65 -0.40 -7.85 2.14
CA ARG A 65 0.94 -7.35 1.80
C ARG A 65 0.95 -6.70 0.41
N GLN A 66 0.29 -7.30 -0.57
CA GLN A 66 0.21 -6.77 -1.94
C GLN A 66 -0.57 -5.44 -2.00
N VAL A 67 -1.64 -5.30 -1.23
CA VAL A 67 -2.40 -4.06 -1.12
C VAL A 67 -1.52 -2.94 -0.55
N VAL A 68 -0.82 -3.20 0.56
CA VAL A 68 0.09 -2.22 1.17
C VAL A 68 1.23 -1.84 0.21
N HIS A 69 1.78 -2.80 -0.53
CA HIS A 69 2.79 -2.52 -1.55
C HIS A 69 2.26 -1.61 -2.66
N SER A 70 1.05 -1.89 -3.16
CA SER A 70 0.38 -1.08 -4.19
C SER A 70 0.12 0.36 -3.71
N LEU A 71 -0.21 0.54 -2.43
CA LEU A 71 -0.39 1.86 -1.82
C LEU A 71 0.93 2.64 -1.74
N ILE A 72 2.06 1.97 -1.45
CA ILE A 72 3.38 2.60 -1.44
C ILE A 72 3.76 3.05 -2.85
N GLU A 73 3.52 2.21 -3.86
CA GLU A 73 3.77 2.55 -5.27
C GLU A 73 2.95 3.77 -5.70
N GLU A 74 1.66 3.79 -5.36
CA GLU A 74 0.77 4.91 -5.64
C GLU A 74 1.24 6.19 -4.95
N HIS A 75 1.59 6.11 -3.67
CA HIS A 75 2.10 7.26 -2.94
C HIS A 75 3.41 7.78 -3.53
N ASN A 76 4.32 6.88 -3.93
CA ASN A 76 5.56 7.26 -4.60
C ASN A 76 5.29 7.91 -5.97
N ALA A 77 4.32 7.40 -6.74
CA ALA A 77 3.92 8.03 -7.99
C ALA A 77 3.29 9.42 -7.76
N ALA A 78 2.49 9.58 -6.71
CA ALA A 78 1.84 10.85 -6.37
C ALA A 78 2.82 11.96 -5.96
N THR A 79 4.03 11.60 -5.50
CA THR A 79 5.11 12.57 -5.22
C THR A 79 5.81 13.07 -6.49
N LYS A 80 5.57 12.44 -7.63
CA LYS A 80 6.19 12.80 -8.89
C LYS A 80 5.20 13.57 -9.79
N PRO A 81 5.69 14.45 -10.68
CA PRO A 81 4.83 15.20 -11.59
C PRO A 81 4.17 14.33 -12.67
N ASP A 82 4.64 13.10 -12.89
CA ASP A 82 4.14 12.15 -13.89
C ASP A 82 2.98 11.26 -13.39
N TYR A 83 2.41 11.57 -12.22
CA TYR A 83 1.32 10.80 -11.61
C TYR A 83 0.11 10.55 -12.53
N VAL A 84 -0.25 11.55 -13.36
CA VAL A 84 -1.37 11.45 -14.31
C VAL A 84 -1.15 10.31 -15.31
N TYR A 85 0.08 10.13 -15.79
CA TYR A 85 0.44 9.04 -16.70
C TYR A 85 0.44 7.69 -15.97
N TRP A 86 0.91 7.65 -14.72
CA TRP A 86 0.88 6.45 -13.88
C TRP A 86 -0.56 5.96 -13.63
N GLY A 87 -1.46 6.89 -13.28
CA GLY A 87 -2.88 6.59 -13.06
C GLY A 87 -3.59 6.13 -14.34
N ALA A 88 -3.31 6.77 -15.47
CA ALA A 88 -3.85 6.37 -16.77
C ALA A 88 -3.39 4.96 -17.17
N HIS A 89 -2.11 4.63 -16.94
CA HIS A 89 -1.56 3.30 -17.23
C HIS A 89 -2.20 2.22 -16.35
N ARG A 90 -2.41 2.51 -15.06
CA ARG A 90 -3.12 1.62 -14.12
C ARG A 90 -4.58 1.40 -14.51
N ALA A 91 -5.31 2.46 -14.86
CA ALA A 91 -6.70 2.35 -15.29
C ALA A 91 -6.83 1.49 -16.56
N ALA A 92 -5.94 1.68 -17.54
CA ALA A 92 -5.89 0.87 -18.75
C ALA A 92 -5.58 -0.61 -18.45
N ALA A 93 -4.61 -0.88 -17.56
CA ALA A 93 -4.26 -2.23 -17.15
C ALA A 93 -5.44 -2.95 -16.45
N VAL A 94 -6.12 -2.27 -15.52
CA VAL A 94 -7.28 -2.82 -14.81
C VAL A 94 -8.44 -3.05 -15.77
N ALA A 95 -8.70 -2.12 -16.70
CA ALA A 95 -9.72 -2.31 -17.74
C ALA A 95 -9.40 -3.51 -18.64
N ALA A 96 -8.13 -3.73 -19.00
CA ALA A 96 -7.71 -4.89 -19.78
C ALA A 96 -7.88 -6.20 -19.00
N THR A 97 -7.52 -6.24 -17.72
CA THR A 97 -7.75 -7.42 -16.87
C THR A 97 -9.24 -7.70 -16.65
N GLN A 98 -10.06 -6.66 -16.46
CA GLN A 98 -11.52 -6.80 -16.33
C GLN A 98 -12.17 -7.26 -17.64
N ALA A 99 -11.68 -6.79 -18.79
CA ALA A 99 -12.13 -7.26 -20.10
C ALA A 99 -11.73 -8.74 -20.34
N ALA A 100 -10.53 -9.15 -19.94
CA ALA A 100 -10.08 -10.54 -20.00
C ALA A 100 -10.92 -11.45 -19.09
N ALA A 101 -11.18 -11.04 -17.84
CA ALA A 101 -12.03 -11.77 -16.90
C ALA A 101 -13.48 -11.90 -17.41
N ALA A 102 -14.03 -10.83 -18.01
CA ALA A 102 -15.35 -10.87 -18.64
C ALA A 102 -15.39 -11.84 -19.84
N SER A 103 -14.33 -11.90 -20.65
CA SER A 103 -14.24 -12.84 -21.77
C SER A 103 -14.13 -14.30 -21.34
N ALA A 104 -13.47 -14.58 -20.20
CA ALA A 104 -13.38 -15.93 -19.63
C ALA A 104 -14.72 -16.40 -19.01
N ALA A 105 -15.47 -15.49 -18.38
CA ALA A 105 -16.80 -15.78 -17.87
C ALA A 105 -17.83 -16.05 -18.99
N ALA A 106 -17.65 -15.42 -20.16
CA ALA A 106 -18.50 -15.65 -21.33
C ALA A 106 -18.24 -17.00 -22.03
N ALA A 107 -17.04 -17.56 -21.92
CA ALA A 107 -16.66 -18.85 -22.53
C ALA A 107 -17.05 -20.08 -21.70
N THR A 108 -17.52 -19.88 -20.46
CA THR A 108 -17.96 -20.96 -19.55
C THR A 108 -19.48 -21.19 -19.62
N LYS A 109 -20.13 -20.68 -20.67
CA LYS A 109 -21.56 -20.85 -20.95
C LYS A 109 -21.75 -21.36 -22.37
#